data_AF-A0A5C8LCQ3-F1
#
_entry.id   AF-A0A5C8LCQ3-F1
#
_cell.length_a   1.000
_cell.length_b   1.000
_cell.length_c   1.000
_cell.angle_alpha   90.00
_cell.angle_beta   90.00
_cell.angle_gamma   90.00
#
_symmetry.space_group_name_H-M   'P 1'
#
loop_
_entity.id
_entity.type
_entity.pdbx_description
1 polymer ?
#
loop_
_entity_poly.entity_id
_entity_poly.type
_entity_poly.pdbx_seq_one_letter_code
_entity_poly.pdbx_strand_id
1 'polypeptide(L)'
;MGRLDKDDIILNQKIALRLRKLREEIEPIQAKFAKKNHIDRQILSRWENSNNKRGVSIHTIRRFCKLINISLTDFFDDELFR
;
A
#
# COMPACT_ATOMS: atom_id res chain seq x y z
N MET A 1 7.31 22.50 -6.13
CA MET A 1 7.31 21.17 -5.46
C MET A 1 8.60 20.47 -5.85
N GLY A 2 9.41 20.06 -4.87
CA GLY A 2 10.70 19.41 -5.12
C GLY A 2 10.53 18.15 -5.95
N ARG A 3 11.46 17.93 -6.89
CA ARG A 3 11.50 16.72 -7.70
C ARG A 3 11.84 15.57 -6.76
N LEU A 4 11.00 14.54 -6.72
CA LEU A 4 11.30 13.32 -5.95
C LEU A 4 12.59 12.69 -6.47
N ASP A 5 13.44 12.26 -5.55
CA ASP A 5 14.63 11.52 -5.91
C ASP A 5 14.23 10.14 -6.46
N LYS A 6 15.14 9.50 -7.20
CA LYS A 6 14.95 8.14 -7.70
C LYS A 6 14.69 7.16 -6.56
N ASP A 7 15.36 7.35 -5.42
CA ASP A 7 15.18 6.51 -4.24
C ASP A 7 13.78 6.63 -3.64
N ASP A 8 13.22 7.85 -3.60
CA ASP A 8 11.83 8.06 -3.16
C ASP A 8 10.83 7.37 -4.09
N ILE A 9 11.09 7.39 -5.41
CA ILE A 9 10.25 6.71 -6.40
C ILE A 9 10.31 5.19 -6.18
N ILE A 10 11.49 4.63 -5.95
CA ILE A 10 11.68 3.21 -5.68
C ILE A 10 10.97 2.81 -4.38
N LEU A 11 11.11 3.61 -3.31
CA LEU A 11 10.42 3.37 -2.05
C LEU A 11 8.89 3.36 -2.23
N ASN A 12 8.34 4.34 -2.95
CA ASN A 12 6.91 4.41 -3.25
C ASN A 12 6.41 3.18 -4.02
N GLN A 13 7.21 2.69 -4.97
CA GLN A 13 6.91 1.46 -5.71
C GLN A 13 6.90 0.22 -4.80
N LYS A 14 7.90 0.08 -3.92
CA LYS A 14 7.99 -1.00 -2.93
C LYS A 14 6.78 -1.01 -2.00
N ILE A 15 6.37 0.16 -1.51
CA ILE A 15 5.18 0.31 -0.65
C ILE A 15 3.90 -0.12 -1.39
N ALA A 16 3.69 0.36 -2.62
CA ALA A 16 2.53 0.00 -3.43
C ALA A 16 2.47 -1.51 -3.70
N LEU A 17 3.63 -2.12 -3.98
CA LEU A 17 3.75 -3.56 -4.17
C LEU A 17 3.43 -4.34 -2.88
N ARG A 18 3.95 -3.90 -1.73
CA ARG A 18 3.68 -4.55 -0.43
C ARG A 18 2.19 -4.48 -0.06
N LEU A 19 1.55 -3.33 -0.25
CA LEU A 19 0.10 -3.18 -0.06
C LEU A 19 -0.70 -4.18 -0.89
N ARG A 20 -0.33 -4.31 -2.18
CA ARG A 20 -0.98 -5.25 -3.09
C ARG A 20 -0.79 -6.70 -2.67
N LYS A 21 0.43 -7.11 -2.31
CA LYS A 21 0.74 -8.47 -1.84
C LYS A 21 -0.11 -8.85 -0.62
N LEU A 22 -0.09 -8.01 0.42
CA LEU A 22 -0.86 -8.25 1.65
C LEU A 22 -2.37 -8.31 1.39
N ARG A 23 -2.87 -7.48 0.47
CA ARG A 23 -4.26 -7.60 0.04
C ARG A 23 -4.52 -8.94 -0.64
N GLU A 24 -3.69 -9.35 -1.60
CA GLU A 24 -3.88 -10.57 -2.39
C GLU A 24 -3.83 -11.84 -1.54
N GLU A 25 -3.03 -11.85 -0.46
CA GLU A 25 -3.00 -12.93 0.52
C GLU A 25 -4.33 -13.11 1.27
N ILE A 26 -5.08 -12.03 1.46
CA ILE A 26 -6.36 -12.03 2.18
C ILE A 26 -7.55 -12.20 1.23
N GLU A 27 -7.54 -11.46 0.13
CA GLU A 27 -8.56 -11.48 -0.92
C GLU A 27 -7.96 -11.00 -2.25
N PRO A 28 -7.84 -11.89 -3.26
CA PRO A 28 -7.21 -11.57 -4.54
C PRO A 28 -8.00 -10.54 -5.36
N ILE A 29 -9.32 -10.40 -5.15
CA ILE A 29 -10.14 -9.47 -5.91
C ILE A 29 -10.28 -8.14 -5.16
N GLN A 30 -9.64 -7.09 -5.69
CA GLN A 30 -9.62 -5.75 -5.10
C GLN A 30 -11.03 -5.20 -4.76
N ALA A 31 -12.02 -5.43 -5.64
CA ALA A 31 -13.40 -5.01 -5.40
C ALA A 31 -14.05 -5.73 -4.20
N LYS A 32 -13.74 -7.02 -4.01
CA LYS A 32 -14.25 -7.80 -2.87
C LYS A 32 -13.59 -7.35 -1.58
N PHE A 33 -12.27 -7.15 -1.58
CA PHE A 33 -11.54 -6.62 -0.43
C PHE A 33 -12.09 -5.25 -0.03
N ALA A 34 -12.29 -4.36 -1.00
CA ALA A 34 -12.82 -3.02 -0.77
C ALA A 34 -14.22 -3.06 -0.14
N LYS A 35 -15.11 -3.90 -0.70
CA LYS A 35 -16.46 -4.12 -0.18
C LYS A 35 -16.46 -4.68 1.24
N LYS A 36 -15.63 -5.69 1.52
CA LYS A 36 -15.52 -6.34 2.85
C LYS A 36 -15.02 -5.38 3.93
N ASN A 37 -14.13 -4.46 3.55
CA ASN A 37 -13.52 -3.50 4.46
C ASN A 37 -14.20 -2.12 4.44
N HIS A 38 -15.34 -1.97 3.75
CA HIS A 38 -16.07 -0.71 3.61
C HIS A 38 -15.19 0.47 3.15
N ILE A 39 -14.28 0.21 2.22
CA ILE A 39 -13.44 1.23 1.58
C ILE A 39 -13.79 1.37 0.09
N ASP A 40 -13.55 2.55 -0.46
CA ASP A 40 -13.73 2.79 -1.89
C ASP A 40 -12.66 2.04 -2.70
N ARG A 41 -13.08 1.32 -3.75
CA ARG A 41 -12.17 0.57 -4.63
C ARG A 41 -11.14 1.48 -5.33
N GLN A 42 -11.53 2.70 -5.69
CA GLN A 42 -10.62 3.67 -6.32
C GLN A 42 -9.54 4.12 -5.34
N ILE A 43 -9.86 4.25 -4.04
CA ILE A 43 -8.87 4.56 -3.01
C ILE A 43 -7.83 3.44 -2.96
N LEU A 44 -8.28 2.18 -2.91
CA LEU A 44 -7.40 1.03 -2.90
C LEU A 44 -6.54 0.92 -4.17
N SER A 45 -7.13 1.18 -5.34
CA SER A 45 -6.40 1.25 -6.62
C SER A 45 -5.31 2.32 -6.61
N ARG A 46 -5.58 3.49 -6.01
CA ARG A 46 -4.56 4.55 -5.86
C ARG A 46 -3.42 4.14 -4.92
N TRP A 47 -3.72 3.37 -3.88
CA TRP A 47 -2.72 2.90 -2.92
C TRP A 47 -1.78 1.85 -3.52
N GLU A 48 -2.32 0.97 -4.37
CA GLU A 48 -1.58 -0.12 -5.03
C GLU A 48 -0.90 0.32 -6.34
N ASN A 49 -1.08 1.58 -6.76
CA ASN A 49 -0.53 2.07 -8.02
C ASN A 49 0.96 2.44 -7.88
N SER A 50 1.84 1.53 -8.31
CA SER A 50 3.28 1.73 -8.36
C SER A 50 3.74 2.84 -9.31
N ASN A 51 2.91 3.26 -10.26
CA ASN A 51 3.22 4.36 -11.19
C ASN A 51 2.83 5.74 -10.63
N ASN A 52 2.21 5.78 -9.44
CA ASN A 52 1.85 7.03 -8.80
C ASN A 52 3.08 7.68 -8.15
N LYS A 53 3.57 8.75 -8.78
CA LYS A 53 4.72 9.52 -8.29
C LYS A 53 4.52 10.09 -6.88
N ARG A 54 3.28 10.30 -6.41
CA ARG A 54 3.04 10.88 -5.08
C ARG A 54 3.18 9.87 -3.94
N GLY A 55 3.20 8.56 -4.23
CA GLY A 55 3.20 7.53 -3.21
C GLY A 55 1.97 7.56 -2.30
N VAL A 56 2.09 6.90 -1.15
CA VAL A 56 1.11 6.94 -0.06
C VAL A 56 1.78 7.44 1.21
N SER A 57 1.04 8.21 2.02
CA SER A 57 1.54 8.68 3.30
C SER A 57 1.59 7.55 4.34
N ILE A 58 2.44 7.71 5.36
CA ILE A 58 2.50 6.78 6.49
C ILE A 58 1.15 6.58 7.19
N HIS A 59 0.30 7.61 7.23
CA HIS A 59 -1.05 7.53 7.78
C HIS A 59 -1.96 6.60 6.97
N THR A 60 -1.81 6.60 5.65
CA THR A 60 -2.52 5.70 4.75
C THR A 60 -2.06 4.25 4.95
N ILE A 61 -0.75 4.03 5.03
CA ILE A 61 -0.18 2.70 5.32
C ILE A 61 -0.71 2.20 6.65
N ARG A 62 -0.65 3.02 7.70
CA ARG A 62 -1.19 2.67 9.03
C ARG A 62 -2.68 2.33 8.97
N ARG A 63 -3.47 3.07 8.18
CA ARG A 63 -4.90 2.79 7.99
C ARG A 63 -5.10 1.42 7.34
N PHE A 64 -4.33 1.10 6.30
CA PHE A 64 -4.36 -0.21 5.67
C PHE A 64 -3.97 -1.32 6.66
N CYS A 65 -2.88 -1.16 7.42
CA CYS A 65 -2.46 -2.12 8.45
C CYS A 65 -3.58 -2.42 9.45
N LYS A 66 -4.34 -1.40 9.88
CA LYS A 66 -5.52 -1.59 10.74
C LYS A 66 -6.65 -2.40 10.09
N LEU A 67 -6.85 -2.27 8.77
CA LEU A 67 -7.89 -3.05 8.06
C LEU A 67 -7.57 -4.55 8.08
N ILE A 68 -6.29 -4.90 8.04
CA ILE A 68 -5.82 -6.28 7.98
C ILE A 68 -5.25 -6.79 9.32
N ASN A 69 -5.39 -5.98 10.38
CA ASN A 69 -4.98 -6.28 11.74
C ASN A 69 -3.48 -6.61 11.92
N ILE A 70 -2.60 -5.83 11.28
CA ILE A 70 -1.15 -5.89 11.50
C ILE A 70 -0.60 -4.56 12.02
N SER A 71 0.62 -4.55 12.54
CA SER A 71 1.33 -3.32 12.90
C SER A 71 2.04 -2.68 11.69
N LEU A 72 2.48 -1.42 11.85
CA LEU A 72 3.35 -0.78 10.85
C LEU A 72 4.71 -1.49 10.76
N THR A 73 5.21 -2.04 11.88
CA THR A 73 6.46 -2.79 11.91
C THR A 73 6.36 -4.04 11.04
N ASP A 74 5.27 -4.81 11.18
CA ASP A 74 5.02 -6.02 10.37
C ASP A 74 4.87 -5.70 8.88
N PHE A 75 4.38 -4.50 8.55
CA PHE A 75 4.28 -4.06 7.17
C PHE A 75 5.67 -3.90 6.52
N PHE A 76 6.62 -3.29 7.24
CA PHE A 76 7.97 -3.00 6.75
C PHE A 76 8.99 -4.12 7.01
N ASP A 77 8.67 -5.12 7.84
CA ASP A 77 9.47 -6.35 7.95
C ASP A 77 9.21 -7.27 6.75
N ASP A 78 9.69 -6.85 5.59
CA ASP A 78 9.62 -7.57 4.32
C ASP A 78 10.95 -7.37 3.57
N GLU A 79 11.37 -8.38 2.81
CA GLU A 79 12.61 -8.35 2.02
C GLU A 79 12.67 -7.18 1.04
N LEU A 80 11.52 -6.63 0.62
CA LEU A 80 11.46 -5.43 -0.21
C LEU A 80 12.12 -4.22 0.46
N PHE A 81 12.22 -4.16 1.79
CA PHE A 81 12.75 -3.02 2.54
C PHE A 81 14.13 -3.26 3.17
N ARG A 82 14.77 -4.39 2.85
CA ARG A 82 16.13 -4.73 3.31
C ARG A 82 17.20 -4.26 2.34
#